data_AF-T1B9C5-F1
#
_entry.id   AF-T1B9C5-F1
#
_cell.length_a   1.000
_cell.length_b   1.000
_cell.length_c   1.000
_cell.angle_alpha   90.00
_cell.angle_beta   90.00
_cell.angle_gamma   90.00
#
_symmetry.space_group_name_H-M   'P 1'
#
loop_
_entity.id
_entity.type
_entity.pdbx_description
1 polymer ?
#
loop_
_entity_poly.entity_id
_entity_poly.type
_entity_poly.pdbx_seq_one_letter_code
_entity_poly.pdbx_strand_id
1 'polypeptide(L)'
;AGRAIAMGYQPFEKLGRIELFFDDFDVTYPSVNLGYEKSLFLELGGFDPIFVTAEDIDLNIRAVIHGARIDYCPDCIIYHRARSTVVGFVEQAFWNGFGRKQLTLKHVNVWSHFKASEIFKPEIINFWYIIRGVSALFGYATCKLFGEEFLKNNMSS
;
A
#
# COMPACT_ATOMS: atom_id res chain seq x y z
N ALA A 1 0.46 -11.09 10.09
CA ALA A 1 0.41 -11.11 8.61
C ALA A 1 0.81 -12.48 8.08
N GLY A 2 0.20 -12.94 6.98
CA GLY A 2 0.56 -14.17 6.29
C GLY A 2 1.15 -13.94 4.91
N ARG A 3 1.59 -15.01 4.25
CA ARG A 3 2.18 -14.99 2.91
C ARG A 3 1.10 -14.86 1.83
N ALA A 4 1.19 -13.83 0.99
CA ALA A 4 0.31 -13.66 -0.16
C ALA A 4 1.07 -13.94 -1.46
N ILE A 5 0.56 -14.86 -2.28
CA ILE A 5 1.16 -15.23 -3.57
C ILE A 5 0.22 -14.77 -4.69
N ALA A 6 0.74 -13.87 -5.54
CA ALA A 6 0.05 -13.41 -6.73
C ALA A 6 0.08 -14.50 -7.81
N MET A 7 -1.08 -14.78 -8.43
CA MET A 7 -1.25 -15.71 -9.55
C MET A 7 -1.87 -15.00 -10.76
N GLY A 8 -1.39 -15.26 -11.97
CA GLY A 8 -1.86 -14.64 -13.20
C GLY A 8 -0.75 -14.43 -14.24
N TYR A 9 -0.69 -13.22 -14.80
CA TYR A 9 0.30 -12.88 -15.81
C TYR A 9 1.70 -12.79 -15.17
N GLN A 10 2.57 -13.74 -15.52
CA GLN A 10 3.92 -13.92 -14.96
C GLN A 10 4.73 -12.62 -14.75
N PRO A 11 4.78 -11.69 -15.73
CA PRO A 11 5.52 -10.44 -15.52
C PRO A 11 4.98 -9.56 -14.39
N PHE A 12 3.70 -9.61 -14.07
CA PHE A 12 3.11 -8.84 -12.97
C PHE A 12 3.35 -9.50 -11.62
N GLU A 13 3.35 -10.83 -11.55
CA GLU A 13 3.66 -11.59 -10.33
C GLU A 13 5.05 -11.28 -9.79
N LYS A 14 6.04 -11.13 -10.69
CA LYS A 14 7.44 -10.91 -10.35
C LYS A 14 7.76 -9.51 -9.84
N LEU A 15 6.81 -8.58 -9.89
CA LEU A 15 7.05 -7.18 -9.49
C LEU A 15 7.01 -6.96 -7.98
N GLY A 16 6.44 -7.93 -7.23
CA GLY A 16 6.38 -7.90 -5.77
C GLY A 16 5.69 -6.66 -5.18
N ARG A 17 5.75 -6.54 -3.85
CA ARG A 17 5.36 -5.33 -3.13
C ARG A 17 6.54 -4.35 -3.07
N ILE A 18 6.19 -3.08 -2.91
CA ILE A 18 7.13 -2.05 -2.47
C ILE A 18 6.91 -1.93 -0.97
N GLU A 19 7.73 -2.61 -0.17
CA GLU A 19 7.60 -2.57 1.28
C GLU A 19 7.90 -1.17 1.83
N LEU A 20 7.39 -0.92 3.02
CA LEU A 20 7.58 0.31 3.79
C LEU A 20 7.78 -0.17 5.22
N PHE A 21 8.94 0.13 5.80
CA PHE A 21 9.27 -0.25 7.16
C PHE A 21 9.07 0.92 8.12
N PHE A 22 8.32 0.69 9.18
CA PHE A 22 8.15 1.65 10.28
C PHE A 22 8.29 0.92 11.61
N ASP A 23 9.16 1.45 12.48
CA ASP A 23 9.49 0.84 13.78
C ASP A 23 9.85 -0.65 13.65
N ASP A 24 10.71 -0.98 12.68
CA ASP A 24 11.14 -2.34 12.31
C ASP A 24 10.04 -3.28 11.76
N PHE A 25 8.82 -2.81 11.55
CA PHE A 25 7.72 -3.58 10.97
C PHE A 25 7.47 -3.22 9.50
N ASP A 26 7.30 -4.22 8.64
CA ASP A 26 6.74 -4.01 7.29
C ASP A 26 5.24 -3.66 7.41
N VAL A 27 4.90 -2.39 7.21
CA VAL A 27 3.52 -1.90 7.29
C VAL A 27 2.76 -2.07 5.97
N THR A 28 3.30 -2.78 4.99
CA THR A 28 2.67 -2.99 3.66
C THR A 28 1.98 -4.33 3.51
N TYR A 29 1.90 -5.14 4.57
CA TYR A 29 1.13 -6.37 4.53
C TYR A 29 -0.33 -6.08 4.19
N PRO A 30 -0.86 -6.70 3.12
CA PRO A 30 -2.21 -6.42 2.65
C PRO A 30 -3.26 -7.14 3.51
N SER A 31 -4.46 -6.55 3.63
CA SER A 31 -5.55 -7.09 4.45
C SER A 31 -6.05 -8.46 3.99
N VAL A 32 -5.81 -8.83 2.73
CA VAL A 32 -6.15 -10.16 2.18
C VAL A 32 -5.48 -11.32 2.92
N ASN A 33 -4.42 -11.07 3.69
CA ASN A 33 -3.81 -12.06 4.58
C ASN A 33 -3.31 -11.43 5.88
N LEU A 34 -4.14 -10.59 6.49
CA LEU A 34 -3.83 -9.91 7.74
C LEU A 34 -4.98 -10.11 8.73
N GLY A 35 -4.63 -10.43 9.98
CA GLY A 35 -5.58 -10.56 11.09
C GLY A 35 -5.24 -9.54 12.17
N TYR A 36 -6.28 -9.04 12.83
CA TYR A 36 -6.20 -8.11 13.95
C TYR A 36 -6.93 -8.67 15.15
N GLU A 37 -6.46 -8.34 16.35
CA GLU A 37 -7.31 -8.45 17.54
C GLU A 37 -8.52 -7.53 17.37
N LYS A 38 -9.72 -8.04 17.67
CA LYS A 38 -10.97 -7.31 17.45
C LYS A 38 -11.02 -6.00 18.24
N SER A 39 -10.56 -6.02 19.49
CA SER A 39 -10.48 -4.85 20.38
C SER A 39 -9.62 -3.75 19.76
N LEU A 40 -8.39 -4.09 19.36
CA LEU A 40 -7.46 -3.18 18.69
C LEU A 40 -8.06 -2.62 17.40
N PHE A 41 -8.65 -3.45 16.53
CA PHE A 41 -9.26 -2.95 15.29
C PHE A 41 -10.36 -1.91 15.55
N LEU A 42 -11.21 -2.16 16.55
CA LEU A 42 -12.27 -1.24 16.95
C LEU A 42 -11.72 0.04 17.60
N GLU A 43 -10.71 -0.09 18.45
CA GLU A 43 -10.03 1.04 19.10
C GLU A 43 -9.34 1.97 18.10
N LEU A 44 -8.75 1.39 17.05
CA LEU A 44 -8.16 2.14 15.94
C LEU A 44 -9.23 2.81 15.05
N GLY A 45 -10.51 2.46 15.19
CA GLY A 45 -11.60 2.99 14.38
C GLY A 45 -11.75 2.33 13.00
N GLY A 46 -11.13 1.16 12.80
CA GLY A 46 -11.19 0.41 11.54
C GLY A 46 -10.45 1.07 10.38
N PHE A 47 -10.88 0.76 9.15
CA PHE A 47 -10.33 1.35 7.92
C PHE A 47 -10.80 2.79 7.74
N ASP A 48 -9.89 3.65 7.30
CA ASP A 48 -10.22 5.04 7.00
C ASP A 48 -10.75 5.15 5.56
N PRO A 49 -12.05 5.51 5.37
CA PRO A 49 -12.67 5.58 4.05
C PRO A 49 -12.09 6.67 3.14
N ILE A 50 -11.25 7.56 3.69
CA ILE A 50 -10.61 8.62 2.90
C ILE A 50 -9.63 8.07 1.86
N PHE A 51 -9.09 6.87 2.09
CA PHE A 51 -8.12 6.23 1.21
C PHE A 51 -8.80 5.58 0.01
N VAL A 52 -8.36 5.94 -1.20
CA VAL A 52 -8.79 5.24 -2.43
C VAL A 52 -8.09 3.89 -2.56
N THR A 53 -6.90 3.79 -1.97
CA THR A 53 -6.08 2.59 -1.79
C THR A 53 -5.09 2.88 -0.66
N ALA A 54 -4.42 1.83 -0.18
CA ALA A 54 -3.45 1.88 0.92
C ALA A 54 -4.08 2.12 2.31
N GLU A 55 -5.39 1.92 2.44
CA GLU A 55 -6.14 1.86 3.70
C GLU A 55 -5.58 0.79 4.65
N ASP A 56 -5.10 -0.33 4.10
CA ASP A 56 -4.42 -1.39 4.86
C ASP A 56 -3.12 -0.86 5.50
N ILE A 57 -2.34 -0.08 4.73
CA ILE A 57 -1.06 0.47 5.17
C ILE A 57 -1.30 1.54 6.24
N ASP A 58 -2.32 2.38 6.05
CA ASP A 58 -2.77 3.33 7.06
C ASP A 58 -3.12 2.64 8.39
N LEU A 59 -3.91 1.56 8.32
CA LEU A 59 -4.29 0.79 9.50
C LEU A 59 -3.07 0.14 10.18
N ASN A 60 -2.15 -0.44 9.40
CA ASN A 60 -0.90 -1.01 9.91
C ASN A 60 -0.05 0.05 10.63
N ILE A 61 0.11 1.24 10.04
CA ILE A 61 0.85 2.34 10.66
C ILE A 61 0.20 2.76 11.98
N ARG A 62 -1.13 2.94 12.00
CA ARG A 62 -1.86 3.30 13.22
C ARG A 62 -1.73 2.24 14.32
N ALA A 63 -1.74 0.95 13.94
CA ALA A 63 -1.54 -0.14 14.88
C ALA A 63 -0.14 -0.09 15.52
N VAL A 64 0.90 0.11 14.70
CA VAL A 64 2.29 0.23 15.20
C VAL A 64 2.46 1.47 16.08
N ILE A 65 1.90 2.63 15.71
CA ILE A 65 1.89 3.83 16.55
C ILE A 65 1.21 3.57 17.91
N HIS A 66 0.19 2.71 17.93
CA HIS A 66 -0.50 2.30 19.16
C HIS A 66 0.27 1.23 19.96
N GLY A 67 1.50 0.90 19.56
CA GLY A 67 2.36 -0.07 20.25
C GLY A 67 2.08 -1.53 19.88
N ALA A 68 1.25 -1.80 18.88
CA ALA A 68 1.04 -3.16 18.38
C ALA A 68 2.24 -3.64 17.56
N ARG A 69 2.48 -4.95 17.59
CA ARG A 69 3.53 -5.61 16.81
C ARG A 69 2.94 -6.34 15.62
N ILE A 70 3.67 -6.40 14.51
CA ILE A 70 3.27 -7.16 13.33
C ILE A 70 4.13 -8.43 13.23
N ASP A 71 3.55 -9.58 13.55
CA ASP A 71 4.19 -10.89 13.36
C ASP A 71 3.87 -11.46 11.98
N TYR A 72 4.86 -12.10 11.34
CA TYR A 72 4.70 -12.74 10.03
C TYR A 72 4.71 -14.27 10.12
N CYS A 73 3.65 -14.90 9.59
CA CYS A 73 3.49 -16.35 9.47
C CYS A 73 3.76 -16.77 8.01
N PRO A 74 4.94 -17.32 7.68
CA PRO A 74 5.27 -17.71 6.31
C PRO A 74 4.43 -18.88 5.78
N ASP A 75 3.91 -19.72 6.69
CA ASP A 75 3.11 -20.91 6.38
C ASP A 75 1.62 -20.60 6.21
N CYS A 76 1.18 -19.42 6.63
CA CYS A 76 -0.18 -18.94 6.45
C CYS A 76 -0.32 -18.38 5.03
N ILE A 77 -0.55 -19.25 4.04
CA ILE A 77 -0.50 -18.91 2.62
C ILE A 77 -1.91 -18.62 2.07
N ILE A 78 -2.04 -17.51 1.34
CA ILE A 78 -3.17 -17.26 0.46
C ILE A 78 -2.71 -17.00 -0.98
N TYR A 79 -3.51 -17.46 -1.93
CA TYR A 79 -3.31 -17.21 -3.35
C TYR A 79 -4.33 -16.18 -3.83
N HIS A 80 -3.87 -15.10 -4.45
CA HIS A 80 -4.75 -14.08 -5.00
C HIS A 80 -4.48 -13.89 -6.49
N ARG A 81 -5.54 -13.63 -7.27
CA ARG A 81 -5.41 -13.41 -8.71
C ARG A 81 -4.91 -11.98 -8.96
N ALA A 82 -3.76 -11.85 -9.61
CA ALA A 82 -3.26 -10.57 -10.12
C ALA A 82 -4.15 -10.06 -11.26
N ARG A 83 -4.10 -8.76 -11.54
CA ARG A 83 -4.78 -8.18 -12.71
C ARG A 83 -4.29 -8.89 -13.98
N SER A 84 -5.21 -9.21 -14.89
CA SER A 84 -4.91 -9.91 -16.13
C SER A 84 -4.71 -8.98 -17.33
N THR A 85 -4.95 -7.68 -17.18
CA THR A 85 -4.89 -6.69 -18.26
C THR A 85 -3.87 -5.60 -17.99
N VAL A 86 -3.26 -5.08 -19.06
CA VAL A 86 -2.31 -3.96 -19.00
C VAL A 86 -2.98 -2.70 -18.47
N VAL A 87 -4.22 -2.43 -18.91
CA VAL A 87 -5.00 -1.28 -18.45
C VAL A 87 -5.23 -1.37 -16.94
N GLY A 88 -5.74 -2.50 -16.43
CA GLY A 88 -5.98 -2.67 -15.00
C GLY A 88 -4.69 -2.63 -14.16
N PHE A 89 -3.56 -3.03 -14.73
CA PHE A 89 -2.25 -2.89 -14.10
C PHE A 89 -1.82 -1.41 -13.99
N VAL A 90 -1.95 -0.64 -15.07
CA VAL A 90 -1.62 0.79 -15.10
C VAL A 90 -2.53 1.60 -14.17
N GLU A 91 -3.83 1.32 -14.18
CA GLU A 91 -4.81 1.93 -13.27
C GLU A 91 -4.48 1.63 -11.81
N GLN A 92 -4.19 0.37 -11.48
CA GLN A 92 -3.78 -0.02 -10.14
C GLN A 92 -2.48 0.69 -9.71
N ALA A 93 -1.49 0.77 -10.61
CA ALA A 93 -0.25 1.48 -10.33
C ALA A 93 -0.49 2.98 -10.06
N PHE A 94 -1.33 3.62 -10.87
CA PHE A 94 -1.74 5.02 -10.67
C PHE A 94 -2.38 5.21 -9.29
N TRP A 95 -3.41 4.44 -8.97
CA TRP A 95 -4.09 4.59 -7.69
C TRP A 95 -3.17 4.28 -6.52
N ASN A 96 -2.30 3.27 -6.61
CA ASN A 96 -1.29 2.99 -5.59
C ASN A 96 -0.36 4.19 -5.34
N GLY A 97 0.01 4.92 -6.38
CA GLY A 97 0.74 6.18 -6.28
C GLY A 97 -0.05 7.28 -5.56
N PHE A 98 -1.34 7.43 -5.91
CA PHE A 98 -2.26 8.36 -5.26
C PHE A 98 -2.38 8.06 -3.76
N GLY A 99 -2.67 6.81 -3.39
CA GLY A 99 -2.78 6.37 -1.99
C GLY A 99 -1.47 6.55 -1.21
N ARG A 100 -0.31 6.32 -1.84
CA ARG A 100 0.99 6.66 -1.22
C ARG A 100 1.12 8.14 -0.90
N LYS A 101 0.62 9.03 -1.77
CA LYS A 101 0.59 10.46 -1.42
C LYS A 101 -0.34 10.75 -0.26
N GLN A 102 -1.52 10.12 -0.19
CA GLN A 102 -2.43 10.24 0.96
C GLN A 102 -1.73 9.81 2.27
N LEU A 103 -0.99 8.70 2.26
CA LEU A 103 -0.19 8.26 3.42
C LEU A 103 0.82 9.33 3.85
N THR A 104 1.53 9.97 2.90
CA THR A 104 2.50 11.02 3.24
C THR A 104 1.87 12.22 3.92
N LEU A 105 0.61 12.52 3.57
CA LEU A 105 -0.12 13.67 4.11
C LEU A 105 -0.68 13.36 5.50
N LYS A 106 -1.22 12.15 5.70
CA LYS A 106 -1.80 11.73 6.98
C LYS A 106 -0.74 11.43 8.03
N HIS A 107 0.35 10.76 7.63
CA HIS A 107 1.40 10.24 8.52
C HIS A 107 2.74 10.98 8.32
N VAL A 108 2.73 12.31 8.36
CA VAL A 108 3.92 13.14 8.09
C VAL A 108 5.13 12.71 8.93
N ASN A 109 4.92 12.41 10.21
CA ASN A 109 5.98 12.04 11.16
C ASN A 109 6.54 10.63 10.93
N VAL A 110 5.73 9.75 10.34
CA VAL A 110 6.16 8.40 9.92
C VAL A 110 6.95 8.51 8.62
N TRP A 111 6.52 9.42 7.74
CA TRP A 111 7.06 9.51 6.38
C TRP A 111 8.52 9.92 6.30
N SER A 112 9.03 10.67 7.28
CA SER A 112 10.45 11.03 7.37
C SER A 112 11.39 9.83 7.52
N HIS A 113 10.87 8.67 7.92
CA HIS A 113 11.65 7.44 8.11
C HIS A 113 11.77 6.60 6.82
N PHE A 114 10.90 6.82 5.82
CA PHE A 114 10.95 6.05 4.58
C PHE A 114 12.04 6.56 3.65
N LYS A 115 12.99 5.70 3.31
CA LYS A 115 14.07 6.03 2.37
C LYS A 115 13.63 5.70 0.96
N ALA A 116 13.88 6.61 0.01
CA ALA A 116 13.63 6.35 -1.41
C ALA A 116 14.40 5.12 -1.94
N SER A 117 15.49 4.73 -1.29
CA SER A 117 16.26 3.51 -1.59
C SER A 117 15.49 2.22 -1.33
N GLU A 118 14.52 2.21 -0.41
CA GLU A 118 13.66 1.03 -0.15
C GLU A 118 12.65 0.80 -1.28
N ILE A 119 12.40 1.84 -2.08
CA ILE A 119 11.52 1.78 -3.25
C ILE A 119 12.30 1.26 -4.46
N PHE A 120 13.60 1.51 -4.55
CA PHE A 120 14.41 1.11 -5.70
C PHE A 120 15.00 -0.29 -5.51
N LYS A 121 14.41 -1.27 -6.19
CA LYS A 121 14.85 -2.67 -6.19
C LYS A 121 15.49 -3.06 -7.53
N PRO A 122 16.81 -2.83 -7.73
CA PRO A 122 17.48 -3.03 -9.01
C PRO A 122 17.33 -4.46 -9.57
N GLU A 123 17.24 -5.45 -8.68
CA GLU A 123 17.12 -6.87 -9.00
C GLU A 123 15.79 -7.26 -9.67
N ILE A 124 14.75 -6.42 -9.59
CA ILE A 124 13.44 -6.66 -10.24
C ILE A 124 13.12 -5.66 -11.35
N ILE A 125 14.07 -4.79 -11.74
CA ILE A 125 13.84 -3.80 -12.79
C ILE A 125 13.63 -4.50 -14.13
N ASN A 126 12.46 -4.25 -14.70
CA ASN A 126 12.08 -4.67 -16.04
C ASN A 126 11.13 -3.63 -16.64
N PHE A 127 10.71 -3.85 -17.90
CA PHE A 127 9.79 -2.96 -18.59
C PHE A 127 8.53 -2.63 -17.76
N TRP A 128 7.90 -3.63 -17.16
CA TRP A 128 6.69 -3.44 -16.35
C TRP A 128 6.93 -2.73 -15.03
N TYR A 129 8.11 -2.91 -14.43
CA TYR A 129 8.52 -2.17 -13.24
C TYR A 129 8.58 -0.66 -13.53
N ILE A 130 9.14 -0.28 -14.69
CA ILE A 130 9.23 1.12 -15.13
C ILE A 130 7.83 1.68 -15.38
N ILE A 131 6.99 0.95 -16.13
CA ILE A 131 5.59 1.37 -16.37
C ILE A 131 4.84 1.58 -15.05
N ARG A 132 4.95 0.62 -14.10
CA ARG A 132 4.37 0.75 -12.76
C ARG A 132 4.85 2.01 -12.05
N GLY A 133 6.17 2.25 -12.06
CA GLY A 133 6.77 3.41 -11.41
C GLY A 133 6.30 4.74 -12.00
N VAL A 134 6.26 4.85 -13.33
CA VAL A 134 5.78 6.05 -14.02
C VAL A 134 4.31 6.30 -13.73
N SER A 135 3.45 5.28 -13.86
CA SER A 135 2.02 5.39 -13.55
C SER A 135 1.78 5.79 -12.09
N ALA A 136 2.51 5.18 -11.15
CA ALA A 136 2.45 5.55 -9.73
C ALA A 136 2.92 6.99 -9.48
N LEU A 137 3.96 7.46 -10.17
CA LEU A 137 4.41 8.85 -10.05
C LEU A 137 3.34 9.83 -10.53
N PHE A 138 2.64 9.53 -11.62
CA PHE A 138 1.50 10.32 -12.07
C PHE A 138 0.39 10.37 -11.01
N GLY A 139 -0.02 9.23 -10.45
CA GLY A 139 -1.04 9.21 -9.39
C GLY A 139 -0.62 9.97 -8.14
N TYR A 140 0.65 9.86 -7.74
CA TYR A 140 1.23 10.64 -6.63
C TYR A 140 1.16 12.14 -6.91
N ALA A 141 1.55 12.58 -8.11
CA ALA A 141 1.50 13.97 -8.52
C ALA A 141 0.06 14.50 -8.58
N THR A 142 -0.90 13.71 -9.09
CA THR A 142 -2.32 14.05 -9.10
C THR A 142 -2.85 14.28 -7.69
N CYS A 143 -2.57 13.37 -6.74
CA CYS A 143 -2.95 13.58 -5.35
C CYS A 143 -2.28 14.81 -4.73
N LYS A 144 -1.02 15.09 -5.07
CA LYS A 144 -0.31 16.27 -4.57
C LYS A 144 -0.95 17.58 -5.04
N LEU A 145 -1.48 17.61 -6.26
CA LEU A 145 -2.07 18.81 -6.86
C LEU A 145 -3.56 18.99 -6.53
N PHE A 146 -4.31 17.88 -6.49
CA PHE A 146 -5.77 17.89 -6.43
C PHE A 146 -6.35 17.09 -5.26
N GLY A 147 -5.49 16.54 -4.39
CA GLY A 147 -5.91 15.69 -3.27
C GLY A 147 -6.92 16.38 -2.37
N GLU A 148 -6.69 17.63 -1.97
CA GLU A 148 -7.63 18.34 -1.10
C GLU A 148 -9.04 18.50 -1.70
N GLU A 149 -9.12 18.75 -2.99
CA GLU A 149 -10.41 18.86 -3.71
C GLU A 149 -11.09 17.49 -3.82
N PHE A 150 -10.31 16.44 -4.14
CA PHE A 150 -10.78 15.06 -4.13
C PHE A 150 -11.33 14.65 -2.76
N LEU A 151 -10.65 15.01 -1.67
CA LEU A 151 -11.08 14.72 -0.31
C LEU A 151 -12.37 15.45 0.06
N LYS A 152 -12.49 16.73 -0.30
CA LYS A 152 -13.69 17.53 -0.03
C LYS A 152 -14.92 16.93 -0.72
N ASN A 153 -14.81 16.54 -1.98
CA ASN A 153 -15.91 15.99 -2.75
C ASN A 153 -16.39 14.61 -2.24
N ASN A 154 -15.47 13.78 -1.72
CA ASN A 154 -15.82 12.45 -1.21
C ASN A 154 -16.34 12.44 0.23
N MET A 155 -16.09 13.49 1.03
CA MET A 155 -16.66 13.63 2.38
C MET A 155 -18.02 14.34 2.40
N SER A 156 -18.38 15.03 1.31
CA SER A 156 -19.68 15.72 1.15
C SER A 156 -20.78 14.84 0.52
N SER A 157 -20.48 13.58 0.23
CA SER A 157 -21.34 12.60 -0.44
C SER A 157 -21.78 11.52 0.54
#